data_AF-A0A6P0WZ73-F1
#
_entry.id   AF-A0A6P0WZ73-F1
#
_cell.length_a   1.000
_cell.length_b   1.000
_cell.length_c   1.000
_cell.angle_alpha   90.00
_cell.angle_beta   90.00
_cell.angle_gamma   90.00
#
_symmetry.space_group_name_H-M   'P 1'
#
loop_
_entity.id
_entity.type
_entity.pdbx_description
1 polymer ?
#
loop_
_entity_poly.entity_id
_entity_poly.type
_entity_poly.pdbx_seq_one_letter_code
_entity_poly.pdbx_strand_id
1 'polypeptide(L)'
;MDVITTAIVAALANLSKDVIKDTYNGLKSALKKKFGSESDLIDAVDKLEKRPDSEGRKATLQEEVAITKINEDPEIVRLAQDLLEKFQEQPEAQQIITQNLSHNKYAATSVSGHANISGITEHGTSKDN
;
A
#
# COMPACT_ATOMS: atom_id res chain seq x y z
N MET A 1 0.47 16.69 -3.36
CA MET A 1 0.76 15.55 -4.25
C MET A 1 -0.29 14.48 -3.98
N ASP A 2 -0.88 13.92 -5.03
CA ASP A 2 -1.89 12.86 -4.90
C ASP A 2 -1.26 11.51 -4.51
N VAL A 3 -2.10 10.53 -4.16
CA VAL A 3 -1.65 9.21 -3.66
C VAL A 3 -0.87 8.41 -4.71
N ILE A 4 -1.21 8.53 -5.99
CA ILE A 4 -0.58 7.78 -7.08
C ILE A 4 0.81 8.34 -7.33
N THR A 5 0.92 9.67 -7.49
CA THR A 5 2.21 10.34 -7.67
C THR A 5 3.12 10.09 -6.46
N THR A 6 2.57 10.15 -5.24
CA THR A 6 3.33 9.87 -4.01
C THR A 6 3.86 8.44 -3.98
N ALA A 7 3.02 7.45 -4.31
CA ALA A 7 3.40 6.04 -4.34
C ALA A 7 4.50 5.76 -5.37
N ILE A 8 4.38 6.33 -6.57
CA ILE A 8 5.39 6.19 -7.62
C ILE A 8 6.71 6.81 -7.18
N VAL A 9 6.72 8.05 -6.70
CA VAL A 9 7.95 8.72 -6.24
C VAL A 9 8.62 7.94 -5.10
N ALA A 10 7.86 7.47 -4.11
CA ALA A 10 8.38 6.69 -2.99
C ALA A 10 9.00 5.36 -3.46
N ALA A 11 8.35 4.68 -4.41
CA ALA A 11 8.84 3.43 -4.98
C ALA A 11 10.12 3.62 -5.79
N LEU A 12 10.20 4.67 -6.61
CA LEU A 12 11.41 4.95 -7.38
C LEU A 12 12.64 5.19 -6.49
N ALA A 13 12.45 5.78 -5.30
CA ALA A 13 13.53 5.94 -4.31
C ALA A 13 13.97 4.62 -3.65
N ASN A 14 13.21 3.54 -3.77
CA ASN A 14 13.37 2.29 -3.02
C ASN A 14 13.27 1.01 -3.88
N LEU A 15 13.48 1.11 -5.20
CA LEU A 15 13.37 -0.03 -6.13
C LEU A 15 14.35 -1.17 -5.86
N SER A 16 15.35 -0.97 -4.99
CA SER A 16 16.29 -2.00 -4.56
C SER A 16 15.64 -3.14 -3.76
N LYS A 17 14.39 -2.97 -3.30
CA LYS A 17 13.63 -3.99 -2.57
C LYS A 17 12.68 -4.71 -3.53
N ASP A 18 12.82 -6.03 -3.69
CA ASP A 18 12.02 -6.82 -4.64
C ASP A 18 10.51 -6.65 -4.42
N VAL A 19 10.05 -6.67 -3.16
CA VAL A 19 8.62 -6.46 -2.83
C VAL A 19 8.09 -5.10 -3.31
N ILE A 20 8.91 -4.05 -3.24
CA ILE A 20 8.55 -2.71 -3.73
C ILE A 20 8.54 -2.70 -5.25
N LYS A 21 9.55 -3.29 -5.89
CA LYS A 21 9.67 -3.39 -7.34
C LYS A 21 8.50 -4.14 -7.96
N ASP A 22 8.10 -5.28 -7.39
CA ASP A 22 6.99 -6.09 -7.89
C ASP A 22 5.66 -5.37 -7.75
N THR A 23 5.43 -4.73 -6.61
CA THR A 23 4.19 -3.98 -6.36
C THR A 23 4.12 -2.73 -7.25
N TYR A 24 5.24 -2.04 -7.46
CA TYR A 24 5.37 -0.94 -8.41
C TYR A 24 5.06 -1.38 -9.85
N ASN A 25 5.63 -2.51 -10.30
CA ASN A 25 5.35 -3.06 -11.62
C ASN A 25 3.88 -3.42 -11.79
N GLY A 26 3.22 -3.91 -10.74
CA GLY A 26 1.78 -4.14 -10.70
C GLY A 26 0.97 -2.86 -10.94
N LEU A 27 1.27 -1.80 -10.19
CA LEU A 27 0.64 -0.48 -10.37
C LEU A 27 0.85 0.06 -11.78
N LYS A 28 2.10 0.05 -12.27
CA LYS A 28 2.46 0.52 -13.62
C LYS A 28 1.73 -0.28 -14.71
N SER A 29 1.61 -1.60 -14.55
CA SER A 29 0.89 -2.45 -15.50
C SER A 29 -0.61 -2.16 -15.51
N ALA A 30 -1.21 -1.89 -14.35
CA ALA A 30 -2.61 -1.50 -14.25
C ALA A 30 -2.87 -0.15 -14.95
N LEU A 31 -1.99 0.83 -14.76
CA LEU A 31 -2.04 2.10 -15.48
C LEU A 31 -1.95 1.89 -17.00
N LYS A 32 -1.00 1.07 -17.47
CA LYS A 32 -0.83 0.76 -18.90
C LYS A 32 -2.06 0.07 -19.49
N LYS A 33 -2.71 -0.80 -18.72
CA LYS A 33 -3.93 -1.49 -19.15
C LYS A 33 -5.12 -0.52 -19.31
N LYS A 34 -5.21 0.51 -18.46
CA LYS A 34 -6.29 1.51 -18.53
C LYS A 34 -6.08 2.55 -19.63
N PHE A 35 -4.88 3.10 -19.75
CA PHE A 35 -4.62 4.23 -20.66
C PHE A 35 -3.89 3.85 -21.95
N GLY A 36 -3.36 2.64 -22.03
CA GLY A 36 -2.45 2.24 -23.10
C GLY A 36 -1.01 2.66 -22.82
N SER A 37 -0.07 1.95 -23.43
CA SER A 37 1.37 2.17 -23.22
C SER A 37 1.91 3.46 -23.84
N GLU A 38 1.14 4.09 -24.73
CA GLU A 38 1.52 5.31 -25.44
C GLU A 38 0.84 6.57 -24.86
N SER A 39 0.14 6.43 -23.74
CA SER A 39 -0.51 7.58 -23.08
C SER A 39 0.50 8.52 -22.42
N ASP A 40 0.16 9.81 -22.36
CA ASP A 40 0.97 10.85 -21.72
C ASP A 40 1.24 10.53 -20.24
N LEU A 41 0.26 9.95 -19.53
CA LEU A 41 0.42 9.48 -18.16
C LEU A 41 1.53 8.42 -18.04
N ILE A 42 1.55 7.42 -18.95
CA ILE A 42 2.57 6.37 -18.91
C ILE A 42 3.94 6.90 -19.32
N ASP A 43 4.00 7.80 -20.31
CA ASP A 43 5.24 8.47 -20.68
C ASP A 43 5.78 9.34 -19.52
N ALA A 44 4.92 10.01 -18.75
CA ALA A 44 5.31 10.74 -17.55
C ALA A 44 5.92 9.82 -16.49
N VAL A 45 5.34 8.62 -16.27
CA VAL A 45 5.91 7.60 -15.38
C VAL A 45 7.27 7.12 -15.88
N ASP A 46 7.38 6.75 -17.16
CA ASP A 46 8.62 6.25 -17.78
C ASP A 46 9.74 7.32 -17.78
N LYS A 47 9.38 8.60 -17.95
CA LYS A 47 10.30 9.71 -17.80
C LYS A 47 10.74 9.85 -16.35
N LEU A 48 9.83 9.80 -15.38
CA LEU A 48 10.19 9.95 -13.98
C LEU A 48 11.10 8.80 -13.50
N GLU A 49 10.88 7.56 -13.94
CA GLU A 49 11.78 6.42 -13.68
C GLU A 49 13.24 6.71 -14.04
N LYS A 50 13.47 7.39 -15.17
CA LYS A 50 14.83 7.71 -15.64
C LYS A 50 15.52 8.78 -14.79
N ARG A 51 14.77 9.66 -14.10
CA ARG A 51 15.28 10.74 -13.25
C ARG A 51 14.32 10.99 -12.07
N PRO A 52 14.34 10.12 -11.05
CA PRO A 52 13.37 10.17 -9.96
C PRO A 52 13.46 11.44 -9.10
N ASP A 53 14.64 12.06 -9.05
CA ASP A 53 14.88 13.31 -8.31
C ASP A 53 14.45 14.58 -9.07
N SER A 54 13.88 14.43 -10.28
CA SER A 54 13.49 15.57 -11.10
C SER A 54 12.14 16.14 -10.68
N GLU A 55 12.17 17.28 -9.99
CA GLU A 55 10.94 18.00 -9.59
C GLU A 55 10.02 18.32 -10.77
N GLY A 56 10.58 18.69 -11.92
CA GLY A 56 9.79 18.91 -13.15
C GLY A 56 9.05 17.66 -13.61
N ARG A 57 9.67 16.48 -13.55
CA ARG A 57 9.01 15.22 -13.95
C ARG A 57 7.95 14.78 -12.93
N LYS A 58 8.18 15.05 -11.64
CA LYS A 58 7.17 14.83 -10.59
C LYS A 58 5.94 15.72 -10.82
N ALA A 59 6.15 16.98 -11.17
CA ALA A 59 5.07 17.91 -11.49
C ALA A 59 4.28 17.46 -12.73
N THR A 60 4.97 17.04 -13.80
CA THR A 60 4.31 16.49 -15.00
C THR A 60 3.46 15.26 -14.66
N LEU A 61 3.98 14.31 -13.88
CA LEU A 61 3.19 13.15 -13.46
C LEU A 61 1.94 13.56 -12.67
N GLN A 62 2.07 14.50 -11.74
CA GLN A 62 0.94 15.00 -10.96
C GLN A 62 -0.13 15.67 -11.85
N GLU A 63 0.31 16.44 -12.85
CA GLU A 63 -0.57 17.07 -13.83
C GLU A 63 -1.33 16.03 -14.65
N GLU A 64 -0.65 15.02 -15.19
CA GLU A 64 -1.28 13.94 -15.95
C GLU A 64 -2.27 13.13 -15.10
N VAL A 65 -1.96 12.87 -13.83
CA VAL A 65 -2.89 12.21 -12.90
C VAL A 65 -4.16 13.05 -12.73
N ALA A 66 -4.05 14.37 -12.61
CA ALA A 66 -5.18 15.27 -12.46
C ALA A 66 -6.01 15.39 -13.75
N ILE A 67 -5.37 15.43 -14.92
CA ILE A 67 -6.03 15.48 -16.24
C ILE A 67 -6.83 14.21 -16.48
N THR A 68 -6.20 13.05 -16.22
CA THR A 68 -6.83 11.74 -16.42
C THR A 68 -7.84 11.37 -15.33
N LYS A 69 -7.83 12.10 -14.20
CA LYS A 69 -8.63 11.81 -13.00
C LYS A 69 -8.47 10.37 -12.50
N ILE A 70 -7.32 9.76 -12.77
CA ILE A 70 -7.07 8.37 -12.37
C ILE A 70 -7.03 8.20 -10.84
N ASN A 71 -6.85 9.31 -10.11
CA ASN A 71 -6.99 9.38 -8.66
C ASN A 71 -8.43 9.19 -8.15
N GLU A 72 -9.42 9.14 -9.03
CA GLU A 72 -10.81 8.78 -8.71
C GLU A 72 -11.07 7.28 -8.93
N ASP A 73 -10.13 6.57 -9.56
CA ASP A 73 -10.28 5.15 -9.83
C ASP A 73 -9.94 4.31 -8.59
N PRO A 74 -10.92 3.58 -8.02
CA PRO A 74 -10.72 2.89 -6.75
C PRO A 74 -9.70 1.74 -6.86
N GLU A 75 -9.57 1.12 -8.03
CA GLU A 75 -8.61 0.03 -8.24
C GLU A 75 -7.18 0.57 -8.24
N ILE A 76 -6.93 1.67 -8.97
CA ILE A 76 -5.61 2.30 -9.04
C ILE A 76 -5.23 2.94 -7.70
N VAL A 77 -6.16 3.64 -7.05
CA VAL A 77 -5.93 4.22 -5.72
C VAL A 77 -5.55 3.12 -4.73
N ARG A 78 -6.25 1.98 -4.73
CA ARG A 78 -5.93 0.84 -3.86
C ARG A 78 -4.53 0.29 -4.15
N LEU A 79 -4.16 0.11 -5.42
CA LEU A 79 -2.81 -0.37 -5.78
C LEU A 79 -1.70 0.60 -5.35
N ALA A 80 -1.96 1.92 -5.45
CA ALA A 80 -1.03 2.93 -4.96
C ALA A 80 -0.90 2.91 -3.43
N GLN A 81 -2.00 2.70 -2.71
CA GLN A 81 -2.00 2.54 -1.25
C GLN A 81 -1.28 1.26 -0.82
N ASP A 82 -1.54 0.13 -1.46
CA ASP A 82 -0.83 -1.14 -1.21
C ASP A 82 0.68 -0.94 -1.35
N LEU A 83 1.13 -0.22 -2.38
CA LEU A 83 2.55 0.10 -2.58
C LEU A 83 3.12 0.96 -1.44
N LEU A 84 2.35 1.94 -0.96
CA LEU A 84 2.76 2.78 0.17
C LEU A 84 2.87 1.99 1.48
N GLU A 85 1.95 1.05 1.70
CA GLU A 85 1.94 0.18 2.88
C GLU A 85 3.19 -0.70 2.95
N LYS A 86 3.71 -1.15 1.79
CA LYS A 86 4.98 -1.92 1.76
C LYS A 86 6.19 -1.17 2.30
N PHE A 87 6.16 0.16 2.37
CA PHE A 87 7.20 0.92 3.06
C PHE A 87 7.02 0.94 4.58
N GLN A 88 5.78 0.83 5.06
CA GLN A 88 5.45 0.79 6.49
C GLN A 88 5.63 -0.61 7.09
N GLU A 89 5.44 -1.66 6.31
CA GLU A 89 5.66 -3.06 6.72
C GLU A 89 7.15 -3.47 6.78
N GLN A 90 8.08 -2.52 6.55
CA GLN A 90 9.52 -2.77 6.67
C GLN A 90 9.94 -2.75 8.16
N PRO A 91 10.68 -3.76 8.64
CA PRO A 91 10.71 -4.12 10.05
C PRO A 91 11.74 -3.32 10.86
N GLU A 92 11.28 -2.30 11.56
CA GLU A 92 11.54 -2.25 13.02
C GLU A 92 10.33 -2.78 13.82
N ALA A 93 9.23 -3.14 13.16
CA ALA A 93 7.96 -3.48 13.79
C ALA A 93 7.63 -4.99 13.87
N GLN A 94 8.63 -5.90 13.81
CA GLN A 94 8.38 -7.35 13.85
C GLN A 94 8.95 -8.07 15.09
N GLN A 95 9.13 -7.40 16.22
CA GLN A 95 9.45 -8.11 17.48
C GLN A 95 8.23 -8.45 18.36
N ILE A 96 6.99 -8.15 17.96
CA ILE A 96 5.82 -8.36 18.85
C ILE A 96 4.64 -9.02 18.16
N ILE A 97 4.80 -9.93 17.20
CA ILE A 97 3.65 -10.77 16.78
C ILE A 97 4.11 -12.19 16.47
N THR A 98 4.69 -12.86 17.46
CA THR A 98 4.73 -14.33 17.47
C THR A 98 4.42 -14.79 18.88
N GLN A 99 3.13 -14.96 19.15
CA GLN A 99 2.55 -16.01 20.02
C GLN A 99 1.06 -15.71 20.26
N ASN A 100 0.19 -16.14 19.34
CA ASN A 100 -1.14 -16.70 19.64
C ASN A 100 -1.81 -17.13 18.32
N LEU A 101 -1.30 -18.21 17.74
CA LEU A 101 -1.98 -18.98 16.70
C LEU A 101 -3.15 -19.73 17.35
N SER A 102 -4.32 -19.11 17.35
CA SER A 102 -5.59 -19.84 17.42
C SER A 102 -6.72 -19.01 16.84
N HIS A 103 -6.98 -19.23 15.55
CA HIS A 103 -8.27 -19.03 14.89
C HIS A 103 -8.84 -17.59 14.83
N ASN A 104 -8.42 -16.78 13.86
CA ASN A 104 -9.42 -16.12 13.01
C ASN A 104 -8.80 -15.55 11.73
N LYS A 105 -9.57 -15.68 10.64
CA LYS A 105 -9.43 -14.92 9.41
C LYS A 105 -9.65 -13.42 9.70
N TYR A 106 -9.48 -12.62 8.65
CA TYR A 106 -9.93 -11.24 8.46
C TYR A 106 -8.81 -10.19 8.52
N ALA A 107 -8.66 -9.59 7.34
CA ALA A 107 -7.77 -8.52 7.01
C ALA A 107 -8.24 -7.18 7.60
N ALA A 108 -7.26 -6.33 7.90
CA ALA A 108 -7.29 -4.87 7.83
C ALA A 108 -8.36 -4.12 8.63
N THR A 109 -8.24 -2.79 8.54
CA THR A 109 -9.11 -1.71 9.00
C THR A 109 -9.02 -1.27 10.47
N SER A 110 -8.60 -0.01 10.57
CA SER A 110 -8.58 0.91 11.69
C SER A 110 -9.97 1.17 12.30
N VAL A 111 -9.95 2.03 13.33
CA VAL A 111 -11.07 2.81 13.90
C VAL A 111 -11.74 2.19 15.14
N SER A 112 -11.39 2.82 16.27
CA SER A 112 -12.21 3.07 17.46
C SER A 112 -13.58 2.37 17.54
N GLY A 113 -13.70 1.45 18.49
CA GLY A 113 -14.98 0.98 19.01
C GLY A 113 -14.76 0.39 20.40
N HIS A 114 -15.43 0.96 21.41
CA HIS A 114 -15.36 0.51 22.80
C HIS A 114 -15.74 -0.98 22.97
N ALA A 115 -15.13 -1.60 23.98
CA ALA A 115 -15.15 -3.02 24.32
C ALA A 115 -16.55 -3.62 24.57
N ASN A 116 -16.66 -4.95 24.42
CA ASN A 116 -17.51 -5.75 25.30
C ASN A 116 -16.91 -7.17 25.46
N ILE A 117 -16.14 -7.38 26.53
CA ILE A 117 -15.79 -8.73 26.98
C ILE A 117 -16.92 -9.18 27.91
N SER A 118 -17.96 -9.79 27.34
CA SER A 118 -18.97 -10.50 28.12
C SER A 118 -18.35 -11.72 28.78
N GLY A 119 -18.68 -11.89 30.05
CA GLY A 119 -18.05 -12.82 30.98
C GLY A 119 -17.82 -14.22 30.45
N ILE A 120 -16.60 -14.72 30.67
CA ILE A 120 -16.31 -16.15 30.69
C ILE A 120 -16.43 -16.63 32.14
N THR A 121 -17.63 -17.15 32.40
CA THR A 121 -18.01 -17.99 33.53
C THR A 121 -17.33 -19.36 33.42
N GLU A 122 -16.85 -19.84 34.58
CA GLU A 122 -16.62 -21.25 34.97
C GLU A 122 -15.58 -22.12 34.22
N HIS A 123 -14.62 -22.67 34.97
CA HIS A 123 -14.70 -24.08 35.37
C HIS A 123 -13.63 -24.42 36.43
N GLY A 124 -14.05 -25.18 37.44
CA GLY A 124 -13.25 -25.44 38.64
C GLY A 124 -12.16 -26.50 38.50
N THR A 125 -11.39 -26.62 39.58
CA THR A 125 -10.67 -27.84 39.91
C THR A 125 -10.78 -28.08 41.41
N SER A 126 -11.61 -29.08 41.75
CA SER A 126 -11.48 -29.87 42.97
C SER A 126 -10.09 -30.53 42.99
N LYS A 127 -9.41 -30.47 44.14
CA LYS A 127 -8.68 -31.64 44.64
C LYS A 127 -8.42 -31.52 46.14
N ASP A 128 -9.13 -32.37 46.88
CA ASP A 128 -8.78 -32.92 48.17
C ASP A 128 -7.28 -33.27 48.29
N ASN A 129 -6.64 -32.82 49.37
CA ASN A 129 -6.18 -33.66 50.49
C ASN A 129 -5.37 -32.83 51.49
#